data_AF-A0A1G0I1D6-F1
#
_entry.id   AF-A0A1G0I1D6-F1
#
_cell.length_a   1.000
_cell.length_b   1.000
_cell.length_c   1.000
_cell.angle_alpha   90.00
_cell.angle_beta   90.00
_cell.angle_gamma   90.00
#
_symmetry.space_group_name_H-M   'P 1'
#
loop_
_entity.id
_entity.type
_entity.pdbx_description
1 polymer ?
#
loop_
_entity_poly.entity_id
_entity_poly.type
_entity_poly.pdbx_seq_one_letter_code
_entity_poly.pdbx_strand_id
1 'polypeptide(L)'
;MPNDMHRLLASMLGLPAWVQAWMVILLATNMAAFAFLDTDVGFWTAGAFAVVAAFNLPMMVIQGGLTRLLSVPHFVWLALVPYLFLSLFGSEPLPPGSTRHFAVAVLVVNSISLMFDFLEVYRWLKGQREVLGISR
;
A
#
# COMPACT_ATOMS: atom_id res chain seq x y z
N MET A 1 17.76 15.20 17.92
CA MET A 1 16.37 14.74 17.93
C MET A 1 16.36 13.21 18.11
N PRO A 2 16.36 12.69 19.35
CA PRO A 2 16.47 11.24 19.60
C PRO A 2 15.12 10.49 19.67
N ASN A 3 13.96 11.12 19.37
CA ASN A 3 12.64 10.61 19.78
C ASN A 3 11.64 10.28 18.66
N ASP A 4 12.01 10.42 17.39
CA ASP A 4 11.04 10.23 16.28
C ASP A 4 10.87 8.74 15.90
N MET A 5 11.96 7.97 15.87
CA MET A 5 11.92 6.54 15.54
C MET A 5 11.10 5.72 16.55
N HIS A 6 11.27 6.01 17.84
CA HIS A 6 10.52 5.33 18.90
C HIS A 6 9.00 5.58 18.79
N ARG A 7 8.59 6.78 18.39
CA ARG A 7 7.18 7.11 18.18
C ARG A 7 6.61 6.43 16.94
N LEU A 8 7.36 6.37 15.85
CA LEU A 8 6.95 5.64 14.65
C LEU A 8 6.72 4.15 14.96
N LEU A 9 7.68 3.52 15.65
CA LEU A 9 7.58 2.13 16.07
C LEU A 9 6.41 1.91 17.03
N ALA A 10 6.20 2.79 18.01
CA ALA A 10 5.07 2.71 18.91
C ALA A 10 3.73 2.81 18.15
N SER A 11 3.65 3.65 17.12
CA SER A 11 2.44 3.80 16.29
C SER A 11 2.16 2.54 15.48
N MET A 12 3.19 1.93 14.89
CA MET A 12 3.04 0.66 14.16
C MET A 12 2.65 -0.49 15.08
N LEU A 13 3.34 -0.63 16.22
CA LEU A 13 3.14 -1.74 17.16
C LEU A 13 1.88 -1.60 18.00
N GLY A 14 1.32 -0.39 18.12
CA GLY A 14 0.06 -0.13 18.82
C GLY A 14 -1.19 -0.46 18.00
N LEU A 15 -1.05 -0.80 16.72
CA LEU A 15 -2.16 -1.27 15.89
C LEU A 15 -2.58 -2.70 16.25
N PRO A 16 -3.82 -3.12 15.95
CA PRO A 16 -4.22 -4.52 16.10
C PRO A 16 -3.27 -5.46 15.33
N ALA A 17 -2.95 -6.61 15.91
CA ALA A 17 -1.96 -7.55 15.34
C ALA A 17 -2.30 -7.97 13.89
N TRP A 18 -3.58 -8.13 13.56
CA TRP A 18 -4.01 -8.46 12.21
C TRP A 18 -3.69 -7.34 11.19
N VAL A 19 -3.77 -6.07 11.61
CA VAL A 19 -3.40 -4.91 10.78
C VAL A 19 -1.89 -4.89 10.56
N GLN A 20 -1.11 -5.16 11.60
CA GLN A 20 0.35 -5.26 11.49
C GLN A 20 0.75 -6.35 10.49
N ALA A 21 0.16 -7.54 10.61
CA ALA A 21 0.39 -8.64 9.67
C ALA A 21 -0.02 -8.24 8.24
N TRP A 22 -1.16 -7.57 8.08
CA TRP A 22 -1.62 -7.08 6.78
C TRP A 22 -0.66 -6.08 6.15
N MET A 23 -0.13 -5.11 6.91
CA MET A 23 0.87 -4.15 6.41
C MET A 23 2.14 -4.84 5.93
N VAL A 24 2.61 -5.89 6.64
CA VAL A 24 3.78 -6.68 6.21
C VAL A 24 3.49 -7.41 4.90
N ILE A 25 2.31 -8.04 4.77
CA ILE A 25 1.89 -8.69 3.52
C ILE A 25 1.85 -7.67 2.38
N LEU A 26 1.18 -6.53 2.59
CA LEU A 26 1.05 -5.47 1.61
C LEU A 26 2.41 -4.94 1.14
N LEU A 27 3.31 -4.67 2.09
CA LEU A 27 4.67 -4.22 1.81
C LEU A 27 5.45 -5.28 1.03
N ALA A 28 5.45 -6.54 1.49
CA ALA A 28 6.17 -7.63 0.85
C ALA A 28 5.67 -7.89 -0.58
N THR A 29 4.35 -7.89 -0.80
CA THR A 29 3.75 -8.07 -2.13
C THR A 29 4.16 -6.95 -3.08
N ASN A 30 4.13 -5.68 -2.66
CA ASN A 30 4.50 -4.58 -3.55
C ASN A 30 6.02 -4.48 -3.74
N MET A 31 6.83 -4.77 -2.73
CA MET A 31 8.29 -4.84 -2.87
C MET A 31 8.73 -5.98 -3.79
N ALA A 32 7.98 -7.08 -3.86
CA ALA A 32 8.29 -8.16 -4.79
C ALA A 32 8.29 -7.69 -6.26
N ALA A 33 7.64 -6.55 -6.59
CA ALA A 33 7.69 -5.96 -7.93
C ALA A 33 9.11 -5.69 -8.44
N PHE A 34 10.07 -5.41 -7.54
CA PHE A 34 11.47 -5.18 -7.93
C PHE A 34 12.15 -6.43 -8.51
N ALA A 35 11.64 -7.62 -8.21
CA ALA A 35 12.10 -8.87 -8.83
C ALA A 35 11.47 -9.15 -10.21
N PHE A 36 10.51 -8.32 -10.65
CA PHE A 36 9.78 -8.46 -11.92
C PHE A 36 9.90 -7.22 -12.81
N LEU A 37 10.93 -6.37 -12.60
CA LEU A 37 11.10 -5.11 -13.34
C LEU A 37 11.28 -5.28 -14.86
N ASP A 38 11.69 -6.46 -15.29
CA ASP A 38 11.78 -6.87 -16.70
C ASP A 38 10.40 -7.15 -17.34
N THR A 39 9.32 -7.07 -16.56
CA THR A 39 7.94 -7.24 -17.01
C THR A 39 7.14 -5.96 -16.82
N ASP A 40 6.15 -5.71 -17.68
CA ASP A 40 5.28 -4.53 -17.54
C ASP A 40 4.53 -4.55 -16.19
N VAL A 41 4.12 -5.73 -15.72
CA VAL A 41 3.46 -5.89 -14.41
C VAL A 41 4.36 -5.40 -13.27
N GLY A 42 5.60 -5.87 -13.23
CA GLY A 42 6.55 -5.46 -12.19
C GLY A 42 6.95 -4.00 -12.31
N PHE A 43 7.20 -3.50 -13.52
CA PHE A 43 7.52 -2.09 -13.76
C PHE A 43 6.42 -1.14 -13.23
N TRP A 44 5.16 -1.35 -13.62
CA TRP A 44 4.06 -0.50 -13.18
C TRP A 44 3.74 -0.65 -11.70
N THR A 45 3.86 -1.87 -11.15
CA THR A 45 3.66 -2.10 -9.70
C THR A 45 4.76 -1.42 -8.88
N ALA A 46 6.03 -1.54 -9.29
CA ALA A 46 7.15 -0.88 -8.62
C ALA A 46 7.04 0.65 -8.70
N GLY A 47 6.62 1.19 -9.84
CA GLY A 47 6.34 2.61 -10.00
C GLY A 47 5.25 3.10 -9.05
N ALA A 48 4.12 2.40 -8.98
CA ALA A 48 3.03 2.73 -8.05
C ALA A 48 3.48 2.62 -6.57
N PHE A 49 4.24 1.59 -6.22
CA PHE A 49 4.83 1.44 -4.89
C PHE A 49 5.78 2.59 -4.54
N ALA A 50 6.65 2.99 -5.48
CA ALA A 50 7.58 4.10 -5.29
C ALA A 50 6.84 5.42 -5.06
N VAL A 51 5.77 5.69 -5.80
CA VAL A 51 4.90 6.86 -5.57
C VAL A 51 4.35 6.83 -4.15
N VAL A 52 3.70 5.73 -3.74
CA VAL A 52 3.15 5.59 -2.39
C VAL A 52 4.22 5.80 -1.32
N ALA A 53 5.38 5.16 -1.45
CA ALA A 53 6.48 5.26 -0.49
C ALA A 53 7.03 6.69 -0.40
N ALA A 54 7.17 7.38 -1.54
CA ALA A 54 7.67 8.75 -1.62
C ALA A 54 6.76 9.76 -0.89
N PHE A 55 5.45 9.50 -0.80
CA PHE A 55 4.53 10.31 -0.01
C PHE A 55 4.43 9.82 1.44
N ASN A 56 4.27 8.51 1.65
CA ASN A 56 3.96 7.98 2.97
C ASN A 56 5.15 8.05 3.94
N LEU A 57 6.37 7.75 3.49
CA LEU A 57 7.53 7.76 4.39
C LEU A 57 7.82 9.17 4.97
N PRO A 58 7.89 10.25 4.16
CA PRO A 58 8.05 11.59 4.72
C PRO A 58 6.88 12.01 5.60
N MET A 59 5.64 11.69 5.21
CA MET A 59 4.45 12.06 5.97
C MET A 59 4.37 11.35 7.32
N MET A 60 4.88 10.13 7.44
CA MET A 60 5.00 9.44 8.73
C MET A 60 5.97 10.17 9.65
N VAL A 61 7.12 10.63 9.13
CA VAL A 61 8.10 11.40 9.91
C VAL A 61 7.50 12.74 10.35
N ILE A 62 6.85 13.48 9.45
CA ILE A 62 6.24 14.80 9.74
C ILE A 62 5.12 14.68 10.77
N GLN A 63 4.28 13.64 10.67
CA GLN A 63 3.13 13.45 11.57
C GLN A 63 3.49 12.68 12.86
N GLY A 64 4.71 12.13 12.95
CA GLY A 64 5.16 11.35 14.09
C GLY A 64 4.43 10.01 14.27
N GLY A 65 3.97 9.39 13.18
CA GLY A 65 3.31 8.08 13.18
C GLY A 65 2.42 7.83 11.96
N LEU A 66 1.69 6.72 12.02
CA LEU A 66 0.69 6.36 11.01
C LEU A 66 -0.56 7.20 11.21
N THR A 67 -1.02 7.89 10.18
CA THR A 67 -2.29 8.62 10.19
C THR A 67 -3.16 8.17 9.02
N ARG A 68 -4.45 8.47 9.09
CA ARG A 68 -5.40 8.15 8.02
C ARG A 68 -5.06 8.82 6.68
N LEU A 69 -4.29 9.92 6.70
CA LEU A 69 -3.82 10.60 5.50
C LEU A 69 -2.95 9.71 4.60
N LEU A 70 -2.25 8.73 5.19
CA LEU A 70 -1.38 7.81 4.46
C LEU A 70 -2.14 6.88 3.50
N SER A 71 -3.47 6.85 3.57
CA SER A 71 -4.32 6.15 2.60
C SER A 71 -4.47 6.89 1.27
N VAL A 72 -4.26 8.21 1.23
CA VAL A 72 -4.50 9.03 0.02
C VAL A 72 -3.56 8.66 -1.13
N PRO A 73 -2.23 8.47 -0.93
CA PRO A 73 -1.34 8.15 -2.05
C PRO A 73 -1.65 6.82 -2.74
N HIS A 74 -2.33 5.88 -2.07
CA HIS A 74 -2.72 4.59 -2.65
C HIS A 74 -3.74 4.70 -3.78
N PHE A 75 -4.36 5.87 -3.98
CA PHE A 75 -5.27 6.11 -5.10
C PHE A 75 -4.57 6.02 -6.47
N VAL A 76 -3.24 6.03 -6.52
CA VAL A 76 -2.48 5.64 -7.74
C VAL A 76 -2.85 4.22 -8.20
N TRP A 77 -3.26 3.35 -7.28
CA TRP A 77 -3.73 2.00 -7.60
C TRP A 77 -5.06 1.96 -8.34
N LEU A 78 -5.81 3.06 -8.41
CA LEU A 78 -7.00 3.15 -9.27
C LEU A 78 -6.65 3.03 -10.76
N ALA A 79 -5.41 3.31 -11.16
CA ALA A 79 -4.91 3.00 -12.49
C ALA A 79 -4.32 1.58 -12.56
N LEU A 80 -3.55 1.18 -11.53
CA LEU A 80 -2.85 -0.11 -11.51
C LEU A 80 -3.82 -1.31 -11.47
N VAL A 81 -4.85 -1.26 -10.62
CA VAL A 81 -5.79 -2.38 -10.42
C VAL A 81 -6.57 -2.70 -11.71
N PRO A 82 -7.17 -1.74 -12.42
CA PRO A 82 -7.78 -2.01 -13.73
C PRO A 82 -6.78 -2.52 -14.76
N TYR A 83 -5.56 -1.96 -14.80
CA TYR A 83 -4.50 -2.46 -15.68
C TYR A 83 -4.20 -3.94 -15.41
N LEU A 84 -4.00 -4.34 -14.15
CA LEU A 84 -3.74 -5.74 -13.78
C LEU A 84 -4.92 -6.65 -14.09
N PHE A 85 -6.16 -6.17 -13.86
CA PHE A 85 -7.36 -6.90 -14.21
C PHE A 85 -7.43 -7.19 -15.73
N LEU A 86 -7.19 -6.18 -16.55
CA LEU A 86 -7.17 -6.33 -18.01
C LEU A 86 -6.01 -7.24 -18.48
N SER A 87 -4.84 -7.12 -17.86
CA SER A 87 -3.71 -8.01 -18.14
C SER A 87 -3.98 -9.46 -17.75
N LEU A 88 -4.89 -9.74 -16.82
CA LEU A 88 -5.22 -11.09 -16.37
C LEU A 88 -6.44 -11.70 -17.08
N PHE A 89 -7.42 -10.87 -17.44
CA PHE A 89 -8.75 -11.32 -17.88
C PHE A 89 -9.24 -10.64 -19.17
N GLY A 90 -8.41 -9.78 -19.78
CA GLY A 90 -8.73 -9.12 -21.04
C GLY A 90 -8.62 -10.05 -22.25
N SER A 91 -8.59 -9.46 -23.45
CA SER A 91 -8.53 -10.21 -24.73
C SER A 91 -7.22 -10.98 -24.90
N GLU A 92 -6.12 -10.45 -24.38
CA GLU A 92 -4.78 -11.04 -24.44
C GLU A 92 -4.24 -11.25 -23.02
N PRO A 93 -4.73 -12.25 -22.28
CA PRO A 93 -4.36 -12.44 -20.89
C PRO A 93 -2.93 -12.95 -20.76
N LEU A 94 -2.26 -12.56 -19.68
CA LEU A 94 -0.92 -13.03 -19.34
C LEU A 94 -0.86 -14.57 -19.37
N PRO A 95 0.17 -15.15 -20.02
CA PRO A 95 0.32 -16.60 -20.07
C PRO A 95 0.57 -17.16 -18.65
N PRO A 96 0.28 -18.44 -18.40
CA PRO A 96 0.64 -19.10 -17.14
C PRO A 96 2.13 -18.94 -16.83
N GLY A 97 2.46 -18.54 -15.59
CA GLY A 97 3.84 -18.27 -15.19
C GLY A 97 3.96 -17.42 -13.93
N SER A 98 5.19 -17.17 -13.50
CA SER A 98 5.50 -16.38 -12.30
C SER A 98 4.92 -14.97 -12.36
N THR A 99 5.03 -14.28 -13.50
CA THR A 99 4.47 -12.94 -13.71
C THR A 99 2.95 -12.92 -13.54
N ARG A 100 2.24 -13.95 -14.01
CA ARG A 100 0.79 -14.06 -13.83
C ARG A 100 0.42 -14.29 -12.38
N HIS A 101 1.13 -15.18 -11.67
CA HIS A 101 0.90 -15.40 -10.24
C HIS A 101 1.16 -14.13 -9.42
N PHE A 102 2.23 -13.40 -9.76
CA PHE A 102 2.54 -12.12 -9.15
C PHE A 102 1.46 -11.07 -9.43
N ALA A 103 1.00 -10.93 -10.69
CA ALA A 103 -0.09 -10.03 -11.05
C ALA A 103 -1.39 -10.34 -10.27
N VAL A 104 -1.74 -11.62 -10.09
CA VAL A 104 -2.89 -12.03 -9.26
C VAL A 104 -2.69 -11.62 -7.81
N ALA A 105 -1.50 -11.85 -7.24
CA ALA A 105 -1.20 -11.48 -5.86
C ALA A 105 -1.33 -9.96 -5.64
N VAL A 106 -0.73 -9.14 -6.52
CA VAL A 106 -0.84 -7.67 -6.46
C VAL A 106 -2.28 -7.22 -6.64
N LEU A 107 -3.01 -7.79 -7.62
CA LEU A 107 -4.41 -7.44 -7.86
C LEU A 107 -5.25 -7.67 -6.59
N VAL A 108 -5.13 -8.84 -5.96
CA VAL A 108 -5.90 -9.18 -4.76
C VAL A 108 -5.51 -8.29 -3.57
N VAL A 109 -4.22 -8.21 -3.26
CA VAL A 109 -3.70 -7.49 -2.09
C VAL A 109 -3.97 -5.99 -2.20
N ASN A 110 -3.70 -5.39 -3.36
CA ASN A 110 -3.91 -3.95 -3.55
C ASN A 110 -5.40 -3.62 -3.66
N SER A 111 -6.25 -4.48 -4.22
CA SER A 111 -7.71 -4.24 -4.23
C SER A 111 -8.30 -4.24 -2.82
N ILE A 112 -7.94 -5.22 -1.98
CA ILE A 112 -8.40 -5.26 -0.59
C ILE A 112 -7.89 -4.03 0.18
N SER A 113 -6.62 -3.66 -0.02
CA SER A 113 -6.05 -2.49 0.65
C SER A 113 -6.71 -1.19 0.20
N LEU A 114 -6.99 -1.06 -1.11
CA LEU A 114 -7.70 0.09 -1.66
C LEU A 114 -9.11 0.24 -1.07
N MET A 115 -9.82 -0.86 -0.78
CA MET A 115 -11.10 -0.82 -0.07
C MET A 115 -10.95 -0.24 1.35
N PHE A 116 -9.90 -0.61 2.08
CA PHE A 116 -9.59 -0.01 3.37
C PHE A 116 -9.20 1.46 3.23
N ASP A 117 -8.43 1.81 2.20
CA ASP A 117 -8.01 3.18 1.92
C ASP A 117 -9.22 4.11 1.72
N PHE A 118 -10.26 3.67 1.01
CA PHE A 118 -11.50 4.46 0.86
C PHE A 118 -12.13 4.81 2.22
N LEU A 119 -12.19 3.85 3.14
CA LEU A 119 -12.76 4.08 4.48
C LEU A 119 -11.88 5.02 5.30
N GLU A 120 -10.56 4.89 5.20
CA GLU A 120 -9.59 5.73 5.89
C GLU A 120 -9.59 7.17 5.36
N VAL A 121 -9.61 7.35 4.04
CA VAL A 121 -9.78 8.66 3.41
C VAL A 121 -11.10 9.30 3.83
N TYR A 122 -12.20 8.54 3.85
CA TYR A 122 -13.49 9.07 4.29
C TYR A 122 -13.46 9.58 5.74
N ARG A 123 -12.88 8.80 6.65
CA ARG A 123 -12.68 9.20 8.05
C ARG A 123 -11.78 10.43 8.16
N TRP A 124 -10.73 10.49 7.36
CA TRP A 124 -9.86 11.65 7.26
C TRP A 124 -10.64 12.87 6.73
N LEU A 125 -11.46 12.76 5.69
CA LEU A 125 -12.27 13.89 5.21
C LEU A 125 -13.24 14.41 6.29
N LYS A 126 -13.68 13.55 7.22
CA LYS A 126 -14.48 13.92 8.40
C LYS A 126 -13.69 14.59 9.54
N GLY A 127 -12.41 14.86 9.37
CA GLY A 127 -11.57 15.55 10.35
C GLY A 127 -10.81 14.65 11.33
N GLN A 128 -10.86 13.33 11.16
CA GLN A 128 -10.07 12.39 11.97
C GLN A 128 -8.59 12.49 11.56
N ARG A 129 -7.75 13.11 12.42
CA ARG A 129 -6.33 13.44 12.19
C ARG A 129 -5.39 12.74 13.18
N GLU A 130 -5.93 11.81 13.93
CA GLU A 130 -5.24 11.15 15.03
C GLU A 130 -4.11 10.22 14.54
N VAL A 131 -3.10 10.03 15.39
CA VAL A 131 -1.97 9.12 15.13
C VAL A 131 -2.35 7.72 15.60
N LEU A 132 -2.56 6.83 14.64
CA LEU A 132 -3.04 5.47 14.87
C LEU A 132 -2.07 4.68 15.76
N GLY A 133 -2.62 3.79 16.59
CA GLY A 133 -1.86 2.96 17.53
C GLY A 133 -1.38 3.66 18.81
N ILE A 134 -1.45 4.99 18.89
CA ILE A 134 -1.03 5.74 20.09
C ILE A 134 -2.16 6.64 20.63
N SER A 135 -2.90 7.30 19.74
CA SER A 135 -4.05 8.10 20.14
C SER A 135 -5.29 7.23 20.34
N ARG A 136 -6.04 7.50 21.41
CA ARG A 136 -7.30 6.84 21.76
C ARG A 136 -8.49 7.69 21.31
#